data_AF-A0A3Q8XQZ8-F1
#
_entry.id   AF-A0A3Q8XQZ8-F1
#
_cell.length_a   1.000
_cell.length_b   1.000
_cell.length_c   1.000
_cell.angle_alpha   90.00
_cell.angle_beta   90.00
_cell.angle_gamma   90.00
#
_symmetry.space_group_name_H-M   'P 1'
#
loop_
_entity.id
_entity.type
_entity.pdbx_description
1 polymer ?
#
loop_
_entity_poly.entity_id
_entity_poly.type
_entity_poly.pdbx_seq_one_letter_code
_entity_poly.pdbx_strand_id
1 'polypeptide(L)' 'MTDKHLRHLEEAIRRTGEVAAELGRAAGKPIFYTDPAHPEGIIKEYPDGSRDLIDRKLGEERLLAHLGPRLPNHAAAE' A
#
# COMPACT_ATOMS: atom_id res chain seq x y z
N MET A 1 -4.38 21.33 18.37
CA MET A 1 -4.55 19.87 18.53
C MET A 1 -3.42 19.35 19.42
N THR A 2 -3.71 18.43 20.34
CA THR A 2 -2.68 17.83 21.18
C THR A 2 -2.01 16.65 20.47
N ASP A 3 -0.77 16.38 20.83
CA ASP A 3 0.08 15.32 20.28
C ASP A 3 -0.57 13.91 20.40
N LYS A 4 -1.37 13.71 21.45
CA LYS A 4 -2.15 12.48 21.69
C LYS A 4 -3.28 12.29 20.66
N HIS A 5 -3.93 13.37 20.23
CA HIS A 5 -5.00 13.29 19.23
C HIS A 5 -4.45 12.96 17.84
N LEU A 6 -3.27 13.48 17.49
CA LEU A 6 -2.61 13.16 16.21
C LEU A 6 -2.25 11.67 16.13
N ARG A 7 -1.62 11.12 17.17
CA ARG A 7 -1.30 9.68 17.23
C ARG A 7 -2.53 8.78 17.09
N HIS A 8 -3.64 9.16 17.72
CA HIS A 8 -4.87 8.37 17.63
C HIS A 8 -5.49 8.40 16.23
N LEU A 9 -5.41 9.53 15.53
CA LEU A 9 -5.85 9.65 14.15
C LEU A 9 -4.96 8.82 13.20
N GLU A 10 -3.63 8.90 13.37
CA GLU A 10 -2.68 8.09 12.59
C GLU A 10 -2.95 6.59 12.75
N GLU A 11 -3.19 6.13 13.98
CA GLU A 11 -3.49 4.73 14.25
C GLU A 11 -4.84 4.30 13.67
N ALA A 12 -5.86 5.16 13.75
CA ALA A 12 -7.15 4.89 13.14
C ALA A 12 -7.05 4.77 11.61
N ILE A 13 -6.28 5.66 10.97
CA ILE A 13 -6.01 5.62 9.52
C ILE A 13 -5.28 4.34 9.15
N ARG A 14 -4.21 3.99 9.88
CA ARG A 14 -3.43 2.76 9.66
C ARG A 14 -4.34 1.52 9.74
N ARG A 15 -5.12 1.41 10.82
CA ARG A 15 -6.02 0.27 11.02
C ARG A 15 -7.08 0.16 9.93
N THR A 16 -7.62 1.30 9.48
CA THR A 16 -8.58 1.34 8.37
C THR A 16 -7.95 0.83 7.08
N GLY A 17 -6.70 1.25 6.79
CA GLY A 17 -5.92 0.76 5.65
C GLY A 17 -5.66 -0.75 5.70
N GLU A 18 -5.32 -1.29 6.88
CA GLU A 18 -5.11 -2.73 7.08
C GLU A 18 -6.37 -3.54 6.79
N VAL A 19 -7.52 -3.11 7.33
CA VAL A 19 -8.82 -3.78 7.09
C VAL A 19 -9.19 -3.70 5.60
N ALA A 20 -9.02 -2.55 4.96
CA ALA A 20 -9.30 -2.39 3.54
C ALA A 20 -8.40 -3.30 2.68
N ALA A 21 -7.12 -3.45 3.04
CA ALA A 21 -6.19 -4.34 2.36
C ALA A 21 -6.58 -5.81 2.53
N GLU A 22 -6.95 -6.22 3.74
CA GLU A 22 -7.43 -7.58 4.03
C GLU A 22 -8.67 -7.93 3.20
N LEU A 23 -9.69 -7.04 3.22
CA LEU A 23 -10.92 -7.24 2.46
C LEU A 23 -10.67 -7.28 0.94
N GLY A 24 -9.79 -6.41 0.42
CA GLY A 24 -9.41 -6.40 -0.99
C GLY A 24 -8.77 -7.73 -1.42
N ARG A 25 -7.81 -8.23 -0.63
CA ARG A 25 -7.16 -9.53 -0.87
C ARG A 25 -8.15 -10.68 -0.82
N ALA A 26 -9.01 -10.73 0.20
CA ALA A 26 -10.04 -11.75 0.34
C ALA A 26 -11.03 -11.76 -0.84
N ALA A 27 -11.29 -10.60 -1.44
CA ALA A 27 -12.13 -10.45 -2.62
C ALA A 27 -11.40 -10.70 -3.96
N GLY A 28 -10.12 -11.06 -3.95
CA GLY A 28 -9.30 -11.22 -5.16
C GLY A 28 -9.14 -9.92 -5.94
N LYS A 29 -9.12 -8.78 -5.25
CA LYS A 29 -8.94 -7.44 -5.84
C LYS A 29 -7.55 -6.90 -5.51
N PRO A 30 -6.95 -6.10 -6.42
CA PRO A 30 -5.73 -5.39 -6.11
C PRO A 30 -5.94 -4.40 -4.96
N ILE A 31 -4.90 -4.22 -4.15
CA ILE A 31 -4.84 -3.19 -3.12
C ILE A 31 -3.90 -2.07 -3.57
N PHE A 32 -4.18 -0.85 -3.12
CA PHE A 32 -3.42 0.34 -3.50
C PHE A 32 -2.86 1.03 -2.26
N TYR A 33 -1.57 1.32 -2.25
CA TYR A 33 -0.91 2.01 -1.15
C TYR A 33 0.28 2.83 -1.63
N THR A 34 0.66 3.84 -0.85
CA THR A 34 1.89 4.59 -1.07
C THR A 34 3.04 3.94 -0.30
N ASP A 35 4.24 4.02 -0.86
CA ASP A 35 5.47 3.51 -0.24
C ASP A 35 6.51 4.64 -0.27
N PRO A 36 7.10 5.04 0.87
CA PRO A 36 8.15 6.05 0.91
C PRO A 36 9.37 5.73 0.02
N ALA A 37 9.61 4.46 -0.31
CA ALA A 37 10.66 4.06 -1.25
C ALA A 37 10.33 4.38 -2.72
N HIS A 38 9.05 4.63 -3.03
CA HIS A 38 8.53 4.94 -4.37
C HIS A 38 7.63 6.18 -4.33
N PRO A 39 8.16 7.36 -3.92
CA PRO A 39 7.36 8.58 -3.74
C PRO A 39 6.71 9.11 -5.03
N GLU A 40 7.17 8.66 -6.19
CA GLU A 40 6.69 9.04 -7.51
C GLU A 40 5.36 8.39 -7.92
N GLY A 41 4.86 7.42 -7.15
CA GLY A 41 3.66 6.69 -7.54
C GLY A 41 2.92 5.97 -6.41
N ILE A 42 1.95 5.17 -6.82
CA ILE A 42 1.14 4.31 -5.96
C ILE A 42 1.48 2.87 -6.30
N ILE A 43 1.71 2.05 -5.28
CA ILE A 43 1.85 0.61 -5.45
C ILE A 43 0.47 -0.01 -5.59
N LYS A 44 0.27 -0.74 -6.69
CA LYS A 44 -0.85 -1.65 -6.93
C LYS A 44 -0.36 -3.07 -6.71
N GLU A 45 -0.78 -3.69 -5.61
CA GLU A 45 -0.43 -5.07 -5.26
C GLU A 45 -1.59 -5.99 -5.61
N TYR A 46 -1.33 -6.96 -6.48
CA TYR A 46 -2.30 -7.94 -6.95
C TYR A 46 -2.46 -9.10 -5.96
N PRO A 47 -3.55 -9.90 -6.07
CA PRO A 47 -3.78 -11.04 -5.16
C PRO A 47 -2.69 -12.12 -5.20
N ASP A 48 -1.97 -12.25 -6.32
CA ASP A 48 -0.83 -13.17 -6.45
C ASP A 48 0.46 -12.63 -5.81
N GLY A 49 0.39 -11.44 -5.21
CA GLY A 49 1.51 -10.77 -4.55
C GLY A 49 2.39 -9.98 -5.51
N SER A 50 2.16 -10.03 -6.82
CA SER A 50 2.86 -9.19 -7.79
C SER A 50 2.49 -7.71 -7.58
N ARG A 51 3.40 -6.81 -7.95
CA ARG A 51 3.23 -5.38 -7.70
C ARG A 51 3.64 -4.56 -8.91
N ASP A 52 2.83 -3.55 -9.17
CA ASP A 52 3.11 -2.49 -10.12
C ASP A 52 3.22 -1.16 -9.40
N LEU A 53 4.16 -0.33 -9.82
CA LEU A 53 4.17 1.08 -9.51
C LEU A 53 3.39 1.81 -10.60
N ILE A 54 2.38 2.59 -10.21
CA ILE A 54 1.53 3.33 -11.14
C ILE A 54 1.48 4.82 -10.80
N ASP A 55 1.33 5.66 -11.84
CA ASP A 55 0.82 7.02 -11.72
C ASP A 55 -0.70 6.95 -11.90
N ARG A 56 -1.47 7.55 -10.99
CA ARG A 56 -2.92 7.59 -11.07
C ARG A 56 -3.41 9.03 -11.14
N LYS A 57 -3.81 9.47 -12.33
CA LYS A 57 -4.33 10.83 -12.57
C LYS A 57 -5.73 10.76 -13.14
N LEU A 58 -6.67 11.46 -12.50
CA LEU A 58 -8.05 11.61 -12.97
C LEU A 58 -8.75 10.27 -13.29
N GLY A 59 -8.40 9.20 -12.57
CA GLY A 59 -8.97 7.86 -12.77
C GLY A 59 -8.25 7.01 -13.80
N GLU A 60 -7.30 7.55 -14.55
CA GLU A 60 -6.43 6.79 -15.43
C GLU A 60 -5.23 6.23 -14.66
N GLU A 61 -4.92 4.95 -14.89
CA GLU A 61 -3.73 4.28 -14.34
C GLU A 61 -2.68 4.17 -15.45
N ARG A 62 -1.49 4.72 -15.19
CA ARG A 62 -0.31 4.55 -16.04
C ARG A 62 0.72 3.74 -15.30
N LEU A 63 1.14 2.62 -15.88
CA LEU A 63 2.25 1.82 -15.38
C LEU A 63 3.57 2.61 -15.46
N LEU A 64 4.27 2.69 -14.34
CA LEU A 64 5.62 3.25 -14.23
C LEU A 64 6.67 2.13 -14.19
N ALA A 65 6.44 1.08 -13.41
CA ALA A 65 7.35 -0.05 -13.29
C ALA A 65 6.65 -1.32 -12.78
N HIS A 66 7.19 -2.48 -13.15
CA HIS A 66 6.88 -3.76 -12.50
C HIS A 66 7.86 -3.97 -11.34
N LEU A 67 7.36 -4.10 -10.13
CA LEU A 67 8.18 -4.27 -8.91
C LEU A 67 8.35 -5.74 -8.50
N GLY A 68 7.62 -6.65 -9.15
CA GLY A 68 7.60 -8.07 -8.79
C GLY A 68 6.96 -8.34 -7.43
N PRO A 69 7.07 -9.57 -6.90
CA PRO A 69 6.49 -9.91 -5.61
C PRO A 69 7.10 -9.07 -4.48
N ARG A 70 6.35 -8.91 -3.39
CA ARG A 70 6.92 -8.35 -2.16
C ARG A 70 8.00 -9.29 -1.65
N LEU A 71 9.27 -8.87 -1.73
CA LEU A 71 10.34 -9.57 -1.04
C LEU A 71 9.98 -9.61 0.45
N PRO A 72 10.09 -10.77 1.13
CA PRO A 72 9.95 -10.79 2.58
C PRO A 72 10.96 -9.79 3.15
N ASN A 73 10.49 -8.91 4.04
CA ASN A 73 11.37 -7.99 4.75
C ASN A 73 12.52 -8.81 5.35
N HIS A 74 13.77 -8.48 5.00
CA HIS A 74 14.97 -8.93 5.71
C HIS A 74 15.06 -8.28 7.11
N ALA A 75 13.94 -8.19 7.84
CA ALA A 75 13.82 -7.60 9.16
C ALA A 75 13.36 -8.65 10.19
N ALA A 76 13.89 -9.87 10.07
CA ALA A 76 13.78 -10.94 11.06
C ALA A 76 15.04 -11.83 11.08
N ALA A 77 16.21 -11.22 10.91
CA ALA A 77 17.49 -11.86 11.20
C ALA A 77 18.39 -10.82 11.89
N GLU A 78 18.17 -10.69 13.21
CA GLU A 78 19.15 -10.61 14.31
C GLU A 78 18.51 -9.95 15.54
#